data_AF-A0A5C5VVF6-F1
#
_entry.id   AF-A0A5C5VVF6-F1
#
_cell.length_a   1.000
_cell.length_b   1.000
_cell.length_c   1.000
_cell.angle_alpha   90.00
_cell.angle_beta   90.00
_cell.angle_gamma   90.00
#
_symmetry.space_group_name_H-M   'P 1'
#
loop_
_entity.id
_entity.type
_entity.pdbx_description
1 polymer ?
#
loop_
_entity_poly.entity_id
_entity_poly.type
_entity_poly.pdbx_seq_one_letter_code
_entity_poly.pdbx_strand_id
1 'polypeptide(L)'
;MSSHMFGLRRPALKSLVGPALTPEEMTGNLSVLEKNLNRHMKCPAGRNQVYIRSLIVLGGTTKPRIVLKCHLRKDIGQQGEVFYEHIRDVCCCDPEQCEAWRQLKERFVET
;
A
#
# COMPACT_ATOMS: atom_id res chain seq x y z
N MET A 1 10.38 16.13 -36.58
CA MET A 1 9.64 16.53 -35.36
C MET A 1 9.10 15.25 -34.72
N SER A 2 9.84 14.69 -33.75
CA SER A 2 9.49 13.42 -33.11
C SER A 2 8.32 13.61 -32.14
N SER A 3 7.21 12.96 -32.43
CA SER A 3 6.07 12.89 -31.52
C SER A 3 6.38 11.89 -30.40
N HIS A 4 6.55 12.39 -29.18
CA HIS A 4 6.64 11.57 -27.98
C HIS A 4 5.28 10.88 -27.73
N MET A 5 5.25 9.57 -27.97
CA MET A 5 4.17 8.71 -27.51
C MET A 5 4.22 8.62 -25.98
N PHE A 6 3.24 9.22 -25.30
CA PHE A 6 2.90 8.85 -23.92
C PHE A 6 2.28 7.46 -23.92
N GLY A 7 3.14 6.44 -23.99
CA GLY A 7 2.73 5.06 -23.75
C GLY A 7 2.31 4.92 -22.30
N LEU A 8 1.00 4.89 -22.04
CA LEU A 8 0.44 4.39 -20.78
C LEU A 8 0.94 2.96 -20.59
N ARG A 9 2.05 2.79 -19.88
CA ARG A 9 2.56 1.47 -19.48
C ARG A 9 1.47 0.82 -18.64
N ARG A 10 0.73 -0.13 -19.22
CA ARG A 10 -0.16 -1.01 -18.45
C ARG A 10 0.68 -1.66 -17.36
N PRO A 11 0.36 -1.47 -16.06
CA PRO A 11 1.06 -2.18 -15.02
C PRO A 11 0.88 -3.68 -15.26
N ALA A 12 1.98 -4.44 -15.15
CA ALA A 12 1.95 -5.89 -15.30
C ALA A 12 0.94 -6.48 -14.30
N LEU A 13 0.16 -7.48 -14.72
CA LEU A 13 -0.92 -8.09 -13.91
C LEU A 13 -0.44 -8.52 -12.51
N LYS A 14 0.81 -8.99 -12.38
CA LYS A 14 1.45 -9.33 -11.08
C LYS A 14 1.52 -8.13 -10.12
N SER A 15 1.79 -6.93 -10.64
CA SER A 15 1.81 -5.71 -9.84
C SER A 15 0.42 -5.32 -9.35
N LEU A 16 -0.64 -5.69 -10.07
CA LEU A 16 -2.01 -5.37 -9.71
C LEU A 16 -2.53 -6.31 -8.61
N VAL A 17 -2.19 -7.60 -8.70
CA VAL A 17 -2.64 -8.60 -7.72
C VAL A 17 -1.91 -8.42 -6.39
N GLY A 18 -0.62 -8.07 -6.40
CA GLY A 18 0.22 -7.91 -5.20
C GLY A 18 0.86 -9.23 -4.74
N PRO A 19 1.52 -9.24 -3.56
CA PRO A 19 2.13 -10.45 -2.98
C PRO A 19 1.06 -11.49 -2.61
N ALA A 20 1.50 -12.72 -2.30
CA ALA A 20 0.60 -13.77 -1.84
C ALA A 20 -0.19 -13.33 -0.61
N LEU A 21 -1.43 -13.83 -0.47
CA LEU A 21 -2.24 -13.52 0.71
C LEU A 21 -1.67 -14.24 1.93
N THR A 22 -1.63 -13.51 3.03
CA THR A 22 -1.26 -14.08 4.33
C THR A 22 -2.38 -14.96 4.90
N PRO A 23 -2.08 -15.92 5.80
CA PRO A 23 -3.09 -16.69 6.51
C PRO A 23 -4.14 -15.80 7.18
N GLU A 24 -3.71 -14.69 7.78
CA GLU A 24 -4.56 -13.71 8.45
C GLU A 24 -5.58 -13.08 7.49
N GLU A 25 -5.14 -12.73 6.27
CA GLU A 25 -6.05 -12.23 5.22
C GLU A 25 -6.96 -13.33 4.66
N MET A 26 -6.54 -14.60 4.69
CA MET A 26 -7.31 -15.72 4.13
C MET A 26 -8.40 -16.24 5.06
N THR A 27 -8.14 -16.30 6.37
CA THR A 27 -9.05 -16.92 7.35
C THR A 27 -9.71 -15.90 8.27
N GLY A 28 -9.17 -14.68 8.36
CA GLY A 28 -9.65 -13.64 9.27
C GLY A 28 -10.82 -12.83 8.72
N ASN A 29 -11.46 -12.07 9.62
CA ASN A 29 -12.41 -11.04 9.24
C ASN A 29 -11.66 -9.78 8.79
N LEU A 30 -11.64 -9.52 7.48
CA LEU A 30 -10.92 -8.40 6.88
C LEU A 30 -11.39 -7.03 7.40
N SER A 31 -12.67 -6.87 7.76
CA SER A 31 -13.17 -5.62 8.32
C SER A 31 -12.66 -5.38 9.75
N VAL A 32 -12.46 -6.45 10.53
CA VAL A 32 -11.83 -6.34 11.84
C VAL A 32 -10.35 -6.00 11.69
N LEU A 33 -9.65 -6.63 10.75
CA LEU A 33 -8.24 -6.32 10.45
C LEU A 33 -8.06 -4.88 9.99
N GLU A 34 -8.87 -4.41 9.03
CA GLU A 34 -8.83 -3.03 8.54
C GLU A 34 -9.01 -2.02 9.67
N LYS A 35 -10.06 -2.18 10.50
CA LYS A 35 -10.29 -1.32 11.66
C LYS A 35 -9.14 -1.35 12.67
N ASN A 36 -8.57 -2.52 12.92
CA ASN A 36 -7.44 -2.67 13.84
C ASN A 36 -6.19 -1.98 13.31
N LEU A 37 -5.88 -2.12 12.02
CA LEU A 37 -4.71 -1.46 11.41
C LEU A 37 -4.89 0.06 11.38
N ASN A 38 -6.07 0.57 11.01
CA ASN A 38 -6.35 2.00 11.05
C ASN A 38 -6.24 2.56 12.48
N ARG A 39 -6.67 1.80 13.50
CA ARG A 39 -6.55 2.20 14.93
C ARG A 39 -5.12 2.24 15.43
N HIS A 40 -4.29 1.25 15.06
CA HIS A 40 -2.91 1.11 15.57
C HIS A 40 -1.86 1.72 14.64
N MET A 41 -2.28 2.44 13.60
CA MET A 41 -1.39 3.08 12.65
C MET A 41 -0.49 4.10 13.35
N LYS A 42 0.83 3.88 13.30
CA LYS A 42 1.82 4.84 13.80
C LYS A 42 2.30 5.79 12.71
N CYS A 43 2.34 5.33 11.46
CA CYS A 43 2.70 6.16 10.32
C CYS A 43 1.60 7.21 10.02
N PRO A 44 1.89 8.52 10.10
CA PRO A 44 0.89 9.57 9.84
C PRO A 44 0.29 9.48 8.44
N ALA A 45 1.09 9.14 7.43
CA ALA A 45 0.60 8.99 6.06
C ALA A 45 -0.33 7.80 5.85
N GLY A 46 -0.32 6.82 6.76
CA GLY A 46 -1.19 5.65 6.70
C GLY A 46 -2.51 5.80 7.45
N ARG A 47 -2.67 6.87 8.24
CA ARG A 47 -3.78 6.99 9.20
C ARG A 47 -5.13 7.09 8.47
N ASN A 48 -6.05 6.19 8.79
CA ASN A 48 -7.37 6.08 8.15
C ASN A 48 -7.31 5.88 6.63
N GLN A 49 -6.22 5.30 6.11
CA GLN A 49 -6.02 5.04 4.68
C GLN A 49 -6.01 3.54 4.34
N VAL A 50 -6.16 2.66 5.33
CA VAL A 50 -6.27 1.21 5.10
C VAL A 50 -7.69 0.86 4.65
N TYR A 51 -7.80 0.05 3.60
CA TYR A 51 -9.07 -0.39 3.01
C TYR A 51 -8.99 -1.84 2.53
N ILE A 52 -10.16 -2.44 2.31
CA ILE A 52 -10.29 -3.76 1.70
C ILE A 52 -10.44 -3.58 0.19
N ARG A 53 -9.56 -4.20 -0.58
CA ARG A 53 -9.58 -4.17 -2.05
C ARG A 53 -9.99 -5.52 -2.61
N SER A 54 -10.94 -5.52 -3.53
CA SER A 54 -11.26 -6.66 -4.40
C SER A 54 -11.16 -6.18 -5.85
N LEU A 55 -10.41 -6.91 -6.69
CA LEU A 55 -10.25 -6.59 -8.11
C LEU A 55 -11.12 -7.52 -8.95
N ILE A 56 -11.74 -6.95 -9.98
CA ILE A 56 -12.44 -7.72 -11.01
C ILE A 56 -11.43 -7.98 -12.12
N VAL A 57 -11.18 -9.26 -12.43
CA VAL A 57 -10.31 -9.71 -13.53
C VAL A 57 -11.14 -10.45 -14.57
N LEU A 58 -10.64 -10.53 -15.81
CA LEU A 58 -11.30 -11.35 -16.84
C LEU A 58 -11.32 -12.82 -16.37
N GLY A 59 -12.51 -13.32 -16.04
CA GLY A 59 -12.73 -14.67 -15.52
C GLY A 59 -13.09 -14.76 -14.03
N GLY A 60 -13.18 -13.65 -13.29
CA GLY A 60 -13.69 -13.67 -11.91
C GLY A 60 -13.29 -12.48 -11.05
N THR A 61 -13.54 -12.58 -9.75
CA THR A 61 -13.05 -11.63 -8.75
C THR A 61 -11.82 -12.20 -8.05
N THR A 62 -10.84 -11.35 -7.77
CA THR A 62 -9.73 -11.73 -6.89
C THR A 62 -10.26 -11.86 -5.46
N LYS A 63 -9.60 -12.67 -4.64
CA LYS A 63 -9.87 -12.65 -3.20
C LYS A 63 -9.65 -11.23 -2.64
N PRO A 64 -10.55 -10.75 -1.77
CA PRO A 64 -10.39 -9.44 -1.14
C PRO A 64 -9.16 -9.44 -0.25
N ARG A 65 -8.49 -8.29 -0.15
CA ARG A 65 -7.23 -8.14 0.59
C ARG A 65 -7.07 -6.78 1.25
N ILE A 66 -6.21 -6.69 2.25
CA ILE A 66 -5.90 -5.43 2.94
C ILE A 66 -4.88 -4.63 2.13
N VAL A 67 -5.19 -3.36 1.90
CA VAL A 67 -4.33 -2.43 1.18
C VAL A 67 -4.32 -1.07 1.88
N LEU A 68 -3.19 -0.38 1.81
CA LEU A 68 -3.01 1.00 2.19
C LEU A 68 -2.58 1.81 0.96
N LYS A 69 -3.22 2.96 0.73
CA LYS A 69 -2.81 3.90 -0.31
C LYS A 69 -1.88 4.96 0.28
N CYS A 70 -0.58 4.67 0.27
CA CYS A 70 0.45 5.58 0.78
C CYS A 70 0.82 6.62 -0.29
N HIS A 71 0.53 7.90 -0.03
CA HIS A 71 0.90 9.00 -0.92
C HIS A 71 2.41 9.26 -0.90
N LEU A 72 3.07 9.15 0.27
CA LEU A 72 4.52 9.36 0.39
C LEU A 72 5.34 8.47 -0.53
N ARG A 73 4.93 7.19 -0.68
CA ARG A 73 5.59 6.27 -1.61
C ARG A 73 5.51 6.75 -3.06
N LYS A 74 4.38 7.34 -3.46
CA LYS A 74 4.22 7.91 -4.80
C LYS A 74 5.18 9.08 -5.03
N ASP A 75 5.36 9.92 -4.01
CA ASP A 75 6.22 11.11 -4.10
C ASP A 75 7.69 10.77 -4.32
N ILE A 76 8.11 9.55 -3.95
CA ILE A 76 9.47 9.04 -4.14
C ILE A 76 9.57 8.00 -5.27
N GLY A 77 8.54 7.90 -6.12
CA GLY A 77 8.53 6.99 -7.29
C GLY A 77 8.31 5.51 -6.96
N GLN A 78 7.96 5.17 -5.71
CA GLN A 78 7.58 3.83 -5.31
C GLN A 78 6.10 3.54 -5.59
N GLN A 79 5.71 2.26 -5.51
CA GLN A 79 4.31 1.88 -5.60
C GLN A 79 3.54 2.40 -4.38
N GLY A 80 2.48 3.17 -4.65
CA GLY A 80 1.64 3.74 -3.60
C GLY A 80 0.75 2.72 -2.89
N GLU A 81 0.54 1.54 -3.47
CA GLU A 81 -0.20 0.47 -2.80
C GLU A 81 0.74 -0.32 -1.90
N VAL A 82 0.33 -0.46 -0.64
CA VAL A 82 1.07 -1.15 0.42
C VAL A 82 0.18 -2.26 0.96
N PHE A 83 0.73 -3.45 1.15
CA PHE A 83 -0.03 -4.65 1.52
C PHE A 83 0.08 -4.99 3.01
N TYR A 84 -0.76 -5.91 3.47
CA TYR A 84 -0.96 -6.28 4.87
C TYR A 84 0.34 -6.44 5.66
N GLU A 85 1.31 -7.20 5.15
CA GLU A 85 2.56 -7.48 5.88
C GLU A 85 3.32 -6.19 6.19
N HIS A 86 3.48 -5.32 5.20
CA HIS A 86 4.18 -4.06 5.40
C HIS A 86 3.37 -3.09 6.28
N ILE A 87 2.04 -3.09 6.17
CA ILE A 87 1.21 -2.25 7.04
C ILE A 87 1.36 -2.69 8.50
N ARG A 88 1.27 -3.99 8.75
CA ARG A 88 1.39 -4.58 10.09
C ARG A 88 2.79 -4.39 10.67
N ASP A 89 3.81 -4.82 9.92
CA ASP A 89 5.18 -4.95 10.44
C ASP A 89 5.95 -3.64 10.42
N VAL A 90 5.56 -2.68 9.57
CA VAL A 90 6.24 -1.37 9.46
C VAL A 90 5.31 -0.24 9.86
N CYS A 91 4.19 -0.04 9.18
CA CYS A 91 3.37 1.17 9.40
C CYS A 91 2.70 1.23 10.77
N CYS A 92 2.35 0.08 11.36
CA CYS A 92 1.77 -0.02 12.70
C CYS A 92 2.81 -0.27 13.82
N CYS A 93 3.97 -0.83 13.48
CA CYS A 93 5.00 -1.19 14.47
C CYS A 93 6.11 -0.13 14.57
N ASP A 94 6.83 0.13 13.48
CA ASP A 94 7.98 1.04 13.44
C ASP A 94 8.09 1.75 12.08
N PRO A 95 7.50 2.95 11.93
CA PRO A 95 7.55 3.72 10.69
C PRO A 95 8.97 4.13 10.27
N GLU A 96 9.96 4.15 11.17
CA GLU A 96 11.34 4.53 10.81
C GLU A 96 11.98 3.50 9.85
N GLN A 97 11.46 2.28 9.78
CA GLN A 97 11.88 1.28 8.79
C GLN A 97 11.31 1.56 7.39
N CYS A 98 10.33 2.46 7.27
CA CYS A 98 9.75 2.85 5.99
C CYS A 98 10.62 3.93 5.31
N GLU A 99 11.14 3.62 4.12
CA GLU A 99 11.94 4.56 3.33
C GLU A 99 11.17 5.84 2.98
N ALA A 100 9.91 5.73 2.54
CA ALA A 100 9.09 6.88 2.20
C ALA A 100 8.83 7.81 3.40
N TRP A 101 8.75 7.25 4.60
CA TRP A 101 8.62 8.02 5.82
C TRP A 101 9.93 8.71 6.21
N ARG A 102 11.06 8.00 6.12
CA ARG A 102 12.39 8.58 6.37
C ARG A 102 12.70 9.76 5.45
N GLN A 103 12.47 9.60 4.14
CA GLN A 103 12.68 10.69 3.18
C GLN A 103 11.78 11.90 3.44
N LEU A 104 10.53 11.68 3.90
CA LEU A 104 9.67 12.77 4.32
C LEU A 104 10.30 13.50 5.51
N LYS A 105 10.68 12.78 6.57
CA LYS A 105 11.31 13.37 7.75
C LYS A 105 12.55 14.18 7.41
N GLU A 106 13.45 13.64 6.58
CA GLU A 106 14.67 14.33 6.13
C GLU A 106 14.36 15.68 5.45
N ARG A 107 13.25 15.79 4.71
CA ARG A 107 12.83 17.06 4.09
C ARG A 107 12.33 18.11 5.08
N PHE A 108 11.90 17.70 6.28
CA PHE A 108 11.31 18.59 7.30
C PHE A 108 12.23 18.83 8.50
N VAL A 109 13.43 18.25 8.53
CA VAL A 109 14.46 18.68 9.48
C VAL A 109 15.04 20.00 8.95
N GLU A 110 14.65 21.12 9.56
CA GLU A 110 15.28 22.42 9.36
C GLU A 110 16.80 22.27 9.56
N THR A 111 17.56 22.49 8.49
CA THR A 111 19.02 22.71 8.54
C THR A 111 19.36 24.03 9.20
#